data_AF-A0A7W5MUJ6-F1
#
_entry.id   AF-A0A7W5MUJ6-F1
#
_cell.length_a   1.000
_cell.length_b   1.000
_cell.length_c   1.000
_cell.angle_alpha   90.00
_cell.angle_beta   90.00
_cell.angle_gamma   90.00
#
_symmetry.space_group_name_H-M   'P 1'
#
loop_
_entity.id
_entity.type
_entity.pdbx_description
1 polymer ?
#
loop_
_entity_poly.entity_id
_entity_poly.type
_entity_poly.pdbx_seq_one_letter_code
_entity_poly.pdbx_strand_id
1 'polypeptide(L)'
;MTTLISLCHHATDQARRLLPEWLLLLVARLGAGAIFFLSGRAKVEGWFTITDGTFDLFASDYALPLVPPHLAAYAATISEHLFSLLLFLGLFTRLGALGLLGMTLVIEVFVYPDAWPIHLSWAGLLLPLLAKGGGTLSLDHLLWPRVPVPTSKNTNIPGSRAE
;
A
#
# COMPACT_ATOMS: atom_id res chain seq x y z
N MET A 1 -19.52 -33.49 -12.04
CA MET A 1 -19.63 -32.10 -11.50
C MET A 1 -19.11 -32.00 -10.06
N THR A 2 -19.41 -32.95 -9.18
CA THR A 2 -18.93 -32.99 -7.77
C THR A 2 -17.40 -33.03 -7.61
N THR A 3 -16.68 -33.75 -8.47
CA THR A 3 -15.20 -33.88 -8.39
C THR A 3 -14.46 -32.58 -8.73
N LEU A 4 -14.97 -31.81 -9.68
CA LEU A 4 -14.41 -30.50 -10.05
C LEU A 4 -14.60 -29.49 -8.92
N ILE A 5 -15.78 -29.49 -8.29
CA ILE A 5 -16.08 -28.64 -7.14
C ILE A 5 -15.18 -29.01 -5.94
N SER A 6 -15.02 -30.30 -5.63
CA SER A 6 -14.14 -30.73 -4.54
C SER A 6 -12.67 -30.35 -4.77
N LEU A 7 -12.20 -30.45 -6.02
CA LEU A 7 -10.83 -30.04 -6.38
C LEU A 7 -10.63 -28.52 -6.19
N CYS A 8 -11.58 -27.70 -6.64
CA CYS A 8 -11.53 -26.25 -6.46
C CYS A 8 -11.52 -25.84 -4.97
N HIS A 9 -12.33 -26.50 -4.13
CA HIS A 9 -12.30 -26.25 -2.69
C HIS A 9 -10.96 -26.63 -2.06
N HIS A 10 -10.44 -27.82 -2.41
CA HIS A 10 -9.15 -28.26 -1.89
C HIS A 10 -8.01 -27.32 -2.30
N ALA A 11 -7.99 -26.89 -3.56
CA ALA A 11 -7.03 -25.91 -4.05
C ALA A 11 -7.15 -24.56 -3.34
N THR A 12 -8.37 -24.09 -3.06
CA THR A 12 -8.62 -22.84 -2.33
C THR A 12 -8.12 -22.92 -0.89
N ASP A 13 -8.37 -24.05 -0.22
CA ASP A 13 -7.93 -24.26 1.16
C ASP A 13 -6.41 -24.37 1.25
N GLN A 14 -5.76 -25.02 0.27
CA GLN A 14 -4.31 -25.05 0.15
C GLN A 14 -3.75 -23.65 -0.09
N ALA A 15 -4.32 -22.88 -1.02
CA ALA A 15 -3.89 -21.51 -1.30
C ALA A 15 -3.99 -20.61 -0.06
N ARG A 16 -5.08 -20.71 0.72
CA ARG A 16 -5.25 -19.96 1.98
C ARG A 16 -4.21 -20.30 3.04
N ARG A 17 -3.74 -21.55 3.09
CA ARG A 17 -2.68 -21.99 4.01
C ARG A 17 -1.31 -21.48 3.57
N LEU A 18 -1.05 -21.49 2.27
CA LEU A 18 0.24 -21.08 1.69
C LEU A 18 0.40 -19.56 1.58
N LEU A 19 -0.72 -18.83 1.45
CA LEU A 19 -0.75 -17.37 1.31
C LEU A 19 -1.45 -16.73 2.51
N PRO A 20 -0.85 -16.78 3.71
CA PRO A 20 -1.42 -16.13 4.87
C PRO A 20 -1.48 -14.61 4.67
N GLU A 21 -2.42 -13.95 5.35
CA GLU A 21 -2.66 -12.51 5.17
C GLU A 21 -1.41 -11.64 5.38
N TRP A 22 -0.56 -11.98 6.36
CA TRP A 22 0.67 -11.23 6.60
C TRP A 22 1.63 -11.25 5.40
N LEU A 23 1.67 -12.36 4.64
CA LEU A 23 2.50 -12.49 3.47
C LEU A 23 1.94 -11.67 2.31
N LEU A 24 0.62 -11.72 2.11
CA LEU A 24 -0.06 -10.91 1.10
C LEU A 24 0.15 -9.40 1.34
N LEU A 25 0.04 -8.96 2.59
CA LEU A 25 0.29 -7.55 2.97
C LEU A 25 1.78 -7.18 2.86
N LEU A 26 2.70 -8.08 3.16
CA LEU A 26 4.12 -7.85 2.94
C LEU A 26 4.43 -7.69 1.44
N VAL A 27 3.93 -8.59 0.59
CA VAL A 27 4.10 -8.53 -0.86
C VAL A 27 3.51 -7.23 -1.42
N ALA A 28 2.32 -6.84 -0.95
CA ALA A 28 1.72 -5.57 -1.35
C ALA A 28 2.59 -4.36 -0.97
N ARG A 29 3.16 -4.33 0.24
CA ARG A 29 4.08 -3.26 0.68
C ARG A 29 5.35 -3.20 -0.15
N LEU A 30 6.01 -4.34 -0.34
CA LEU A 30 7.26 -4.41 -1.10
C LEU A 30 7.03 -4.10 -2.58
N GLY A 31 5.96 -4.64 -3.18
CA GLY A 31 5.62 -4.41 -4.58
C GLY A 31 5.30 -2.94 -4.85
N ALA A 32 4.35 -2.36 -4.11
CA ALA A 32 4.00 -0.96 -4.28
C ALA A 32 5.18 -0.04 -3.93
N GLY A 33 5.85 -0.26 -2.81
CA GLY A 33 7.02 0.52 -2.42
C GLY A 33 8.15 0.44 -3.45
N ALA A 34 8.40 -0.71 -4.08
CA ALA A 34 9.46 -0.84 -5.08
C ALA A 34 9.19 -0.03 -6.34
N ILE A 35 7.93 -0.01 -6.81
CA ILE A 35 7.52 0.77 -7.99
C ILE A 35 7.86 2.24 -7.79
N PHE A 36 7.41 2.83 -6.68
CA PHE A 36 7.63 4.25 -6.40
C PHE A 36 9.07 4.55 -5.99
N PHE A 37 9.73 3.67 -5.24
CA PHE A 37 11.13 3.87 -4.86
C PHE A 37 12.05 3.88 -6.07
N LEU A 38 11.86 2.96 -7.02
CA LEU A 38 12.65 2.93 -8.25
C LEU A 38 12.33 4.13 -9.15
N SER A 39 11.06 4.56 -9.21
CA SER A 39 10.66 5.82 -9.87
C SER A 39 11.37 7.03 -9.25
N GLY A 40 11.46 7.10 -7.93
CA GLY A 40 12.19 8.16 -7.23
C GLY A 40 13.69 8.09 -7.47
N ARG A 41 14.29 6.89 -7.46
CA ARG A 41 15.72 6.69 -7.74
C ARG A 41 16.11 7.13 -9.14
N ALA A 42 15.21 7.04 -10.11
CA ALA A 42 15.47 7.54 -11.46
C ALA A 42 15.53 9.09 -11.54
N LYS A 43 15.01 9.79 -10.51
CA LYS A 43 15.01 11.25 -10.43
C LYS A 43 16.23 11.85 -9.73
N VAL A 44 17.07 11.00 -9.12
CA VAL A 44 18.21 11.43 -8.31
C VAL A 44 19.50 10.75 -8.70
N GLU A 45 20.60 11.48 -8.59
CA GLU A 45 21.96 10.98 -8.70
C GLU A 45 22.68 10.97 -7.34
N GLY A 46 23.73 10.15 -7.25
CA GLY A 46 24.47 9.94 -6.00
C GLY A 46 23.53 9.54 -4.85
N TRP A 47 23.67 10.22 -3.72
CA TRP A 47 22.83 9.98 -2.55
C TRP A 47 21.40 10.49 -2.77
N PHE A 48 21.21 11.79 -2.99
CA PHE A 48 19.88 12.42 -3.10
C PHE A 48 19.91 13.77 -3.86
N THR A 49 20.73 13.91 -4.89
CA THR A 49 20.74 15.12 -5.71
C THR A 49 19.73 14.96 -6.85
N ILE A 50 18.70 15.79 -6.94
CA ILE A 50 17.74 15.75 -8.06
C ILE A 50 18.45 16.19 -9.34
N THR A 51 18.24 15.43 -10.42
CA THR A 51 18.89 15.71 -11.70
C THR A 51 18.21 16.86 -12.45
N ASP A 52 18.97 17.61 -13.25
CA ASP A 52 18.42 18.66 -14.12
C ASP A 52 17.33 18.11 -15.06
N GLY A 53 17.55 16.90 -15.60
CA GLY A 53 16.57 16.22 -16.44
C GLY A 53 15.23 15.92 -15.73
N THR A 54 15.22 15.80 -14.39
CA THR A 54 13.96 15.71 -13.64
C THR A 54 13.22 17.03 -13.67
N PHE A 55 13.90 18.16 -13.49
CA PHE A 55 13.25 19.47 -13.57
C PHE A 55 12.70 19.73 -14.98
N ASP A 56 13.45 19.37 -16.01
CA ASP A 56 13.00 19.47 -17.40
C ASP A 56 11.75 18.61 -17.63
N LEU A 57 11.74 17.36 -17.17
CA LEU A 57 10.59 16.46 -17.27
C LEU A 57 9.33 17.03 -16.59
N PHE A 58 9.49 17.63 -15.42
CA PHE A 58 8.37 18.26 -14.72
C PHE A 58 7.89 19.56 -15.40
N ALA A 59 8.76 20.23 -16.15
CA ALA A 59 8.44 21.45 -16.88
C ALA A 59 7.78 21.19 -18.23
N SER A 60 8.17 20.11 -18.92
CA SER A 60 7.66 19.76 -20.24
C SER A 60 6.57 18.68 -20.18
N ASP A 61 6.92 17.49 -19.72
CA ASP A 61 6.13 16.27 -19.96
C ASP A 61 5.05 16.08 -18.91
N TYR A 62 5.37 16.34 -17.63
CA TYR A 62 4.39 16.22 -16.55
C TYR A 62 3.54 17.48 -16.38
N ALA A 63 4.13 18.65 -16.57
CA ALA A 63 3.48 19.97 -16.64
C ALA A 63 2.21 20.13 -15.77
N LEU A 64 2.33 19.89 -14.46
CA LEU A 64 1.17 19.91 -13.55
C LEU A 64 0.50 21.30 -13.53
N PRO A 65 -0.84 21.39 -13.66
CA PRO A 65 -1.53 22.67 -13.89
C PRO A 65 -1.53 23.62 -12.69
N LEU A 66 -1.39 23.09 -11.46
CA LEU A 66 -1.57 23.84 -10.21
C LEU A 66 -0.26 24.05 -9.43
N VAL A 67 0.82 23.38 -9.81
CA VAL A 67 2.05 23.32 -9.01
C VAL A 67 3.23 23.69 -9.90
N PRO A 68 4.08 24.66 -9.51
CA PRO A 68 5.29 24.99 -10.27
C PRO A 68 6.18 23.75 -10.46
N PRO A 69 6.74 23.53 -11.67
CA PRO A 69 7.53 22.34 -12.00
C PRO A 69 8.63 22.01 -10.99
N HIS A 70 9.36 23.03 -10.54
CA HIS A 70 10.43 22.87 -9.57
C HIS A 70 9.93 22.32 -8.23
N LEU A 71 8.82 22.87 -7.70
CA LEU A 71 8.21 22.38 -6.45
C LEU A 71 7.65 20.97 -6.64
N ALA A 72 7.04 20.69 -7.79
CA ALA A 72 6.50 19.38 -8.12
C ALA A 72 7.61 18.31 -8.19
N ALA A 73 8.77 18.63 -8.78
CA ALA A 73 9.91 17.72 -8.86
C ALA A 73 10.44 17.33 -7.47
N TYR A 74 10.59 18.30 -6.56
CA TYR A 74 10.98 18.02 -5.17
C TYR A 74 9.91 17.22 -4.44
N ALA A 75 8.65 17.66 -4.50
CA ALA A 75 7.55 17.02 -3.79
C ALA A 75 7.37 15.56 -4.22
N ALA A 76 7.41 15.28 -5.53
CA ALA A 76 7.30 13.94 -6.07
C ALA A 76 8.49 13.07 -5.63
N THR A 77 9.72 13.55 -5.85
CA THR A 77 10.93 12.78 -5.51
C THR A 77 11.00 12.45 -4.03
N ILE A 78 10.74 13.42 -3.15
CA ILE A 78 10.75 13.20 -1.70
C ILE A 78 9.64 12.23 -1.28
N SER A 79 8.43 12.43 -1.78
CA SER A 79 7.28 11.60 -1.44
C SER A 79 7.47 10.15 -1.88
N GLU A 80 7.99 9.93 -3.09
CA GLU A 80 8.29 8.61 -3.63
C GLU A 80 9.26 7.83 -2.74
N HIS A 81 10.32 8.46 -2.25
CA HIS A 81 11.26 7.81 -1.34
C HIS A 81 10.66 7.62 0.05
N LEU A 82 10.08 8.67 0.62
CA LEU A 82 9.57 8.66 1.99
C LEU A 82 8.46 7.62 2.17
N PHE A 83 7.42 7.66 1.33
CA PHE A 83 6.29 6.74 1.48
C PHE A 83 6.67 5.31 1.12
N SER A 84 7.59 5.10 0.17
CA SER A 84 8.10 3.76 -0.12
C SER A 84 8.89 3.16 1.04
N LEU A 85 9.75 3.95 1.70
CA LEU A 85 10.47 3.51 2.89
C LEU A 85 9.51 3.20 4.05
N LEU A 86 8.49 4.03 4.25
CA LEU A 86 7.43 3.75 5.22
C LEU A 86 6.73 2.41 4.93
N LEU A 87 6.42 2.11 3.67
CA LEU A 87 5.84 0.82 3.29
C LEU A 87 6.79 -0.35 3.50
N PHE A 88 8.06 -0.25 3.09
CA PHE A 88 9.04 -1.32 3.27
C PHE A 88 9.18 -1.71 4.75
N LEU A 89 9.29 -0.71 5.62
CA LEU A 89 9.35 -0.91 7.06
C LEU A 89 8.00 -1.34 7.65
N GLY A 90 6.89 -1.04 6.96
CA GLY A 90 5.55 -1.18 7.51
C GLY A 90 5.33 -0.24 8.68
N LEU A 91 5.87 0.98 8.58
CA LEU A 91 5.74 2.05 9.56
C LEU A 91 4.75 3.08 9.01
N PHE A 92 3.74 3.44 9.80
CA PHE A 92 2.61 4.25 9.37
C PHE A 92 2.02 3.78 8.04
N THR A 93 1.83 2.46 7.89
CA THR A 93 1.52 1.82 6.61
C THR A 93 0.31 2.47 5.91
N ARG A 94 -0.74 2.81 6.67
CA ARG A 94 -1.95 3.45 6.12
C ARG A 94 -1.66 4.84 5.54
N LEU A 95 -0.80 5.62 6.21
CA LEU A 95 -0.38 6.93 5.72
C LEU A 95 0.51 6.81 4.49
N GLY A 96 1.46 5.87 4.50
CA GLY A 96 2.29 5.57 3.33
C GLY A 96 1.45 5.14 2.13
N ALA A 97 0.50 4.24 2.34
CA ALA A 97 -0.41 3.78 1.28
C ALA A 97 -1.31 4.91 0.76
N LEU A 98 -1.84 5.75 1.65
CA LEU A 98 -2.66 6.91 1.26
C LEU A 98 -1.84 7.94 0.47
N GLY A 99 -0.60 8.21 0.90
CA GLY A 99 0.32 9.10 0.18
C GLY A 99 0.57 8.62 -1.24
N LEU A 100 0.93 7.34 -1.42
CA LEU A 100 1.16 6.77 -2.75
C LEU A 100 -0.12 6.66 -3.59
N LEU A 101 -1.29 6.43 -2.98
CA LEU A 101 -2.57 6.51 -3.70
C LEU A 101 -2.85 7.93 -4.19
N GLY A 102 -2.59 8.94 -3.36
CA GLY A 102 -2.70 10.34 -3.76
C GLY A 102 -1.77 10.67 -4.93
N MET A 103 -0.52 10.22 -4.89
CA MET A 103 0.41 10.36 -6.02
C MET A 103 -0.09 9.63 -7.26
N THR A 104 -0.55 8.38 -7.13
CA THR A 104 -1.14 7.60 -8.22
C THR A 104 -2.29 8.35 -8.88
N LEU A 105 -3.16 8.97 -8.09
CA LEU A 105 -4.28 9.77 -8.58
C LEU A 105 -3.81 11.03 -9.33
N VAL A 106 -2.79 11.73 -8.82
CA VAL A 106 -2.21 12.89 -9.51
C VAL A 106 -1.62 12.48 -10.85
N ILE A 107 -0.88 11.37 -10.90
CA ILE A 107 -0.28 10.85 -12.14
C ILE A 107 -1.38 10.45 -13.14
N GLU A 108 -2.40 9.70 -12.71
CA GLU A 108 -3.53 9.31 -13.54
C GLU A 108 -4.27 10.53 -14.12
N VAL A 109 -4.61 11.51 -13.29
CA VAL A 109 -5.47 12.63 -13.73
C VAL A 109 -4.71 13.64 -14.58
N PHE A 110 -3.45 13.93 -14.25
CA PHE A 110 -2.72 15.07 -14.82
C PHE A 110 -1.54 14.71 -15.71
N VAL A 111 -1.01 13.49 -15.64
CA VAL A 111 0.24 13.12 -16.32
C VAL A 111 0.01 12.06 -17.40
N TYR A 112 -0.55 10.90 -17.04
CA TYR A 112 -0.73 9.76 -17.94
C TYR A 112 -2.13 9.13 -17.83
N PRO A 113 -3.21 9.81 -18.26
CA PRO A 113 -4.58 9.32 -18.12
C PRO A 113 -4.87 8.04 -18.91
N ASP A 114 -4.15 7.81 -20.00
CA ASP A 114 -4.32 6.58 -20.80
C ASP A 114 -3.66 5.35 -20.16
N ALA A 115 -2.86 5.54 -19.10
CA ALA A 115 -2.17 4.47 -18.38
C ALA A 115 -2.99 3.88 -17.21
N TRP A 116 -4.31 4.09 -17.21
CA TRP A 116 -5.22 3.64 -16.14
C TRP A 116 -5.06 2.17 -15.72
N PRO A 117 -4.79 1.16 -16.59
CA PRO A 117 -4.63 -0.21 -16.14
C PRO A 117 -3.38 -0.39 -15.26
N ILE A 118 -2.32 0.36 -15.57
CA ILE A 118 -1.07 0.36 -14.82
C ILE A 118 -1.31 1.00 -13.46
N HIS A 119 -1.92 2.19 -13.42
CA HIS A 119 -2.21 2.90 -12.17
C HIS A 119 -3.20 2.14 -11.28
N LEU A 120 -4.20 1.48 -11.87
CA LEU A 120 -5.13 0.62 -11.15
C LEU A 120 -4.41 -0.58 -10.53
N SER A 121 -3.40 -1.14 -11.20
CA SER A 121 -2.59 -2.23 -10.61
C SER A 121 -1.83 -1.79 -9.36
N TRP A 122 -1.32 -0.56 -9.35
CA TRP A 122 -0.66 0.02 -8.18
C TRP A 122 -1.66 0.27 -7.06
N ALA A 123 -2.82 0.86 -7.38
CA ALA A 123 -3.91 1.05 -6.44
C ALA A 123 -4.40 -0.29 -5.85
N GLY A 124 -4.44 -1.36 -6.66
CA GLY A 124 -4.80 -2.71 -6.23
C GLY A 124 -3.86 -3.28 -5.16
N LEU A 125 -2.57 -2.90 -5.16
CA LEU A 125 -1.63 -3.25 -4.10
C LEU A 125 -1.80 -2.34 -2.87
N LEU A 126 -2.10 -1.06 -3.07
CA LEU A 126 -2.19 -0.05 -1.99
C LEU A 126 -3.50 -0.13 -1.19
N LEU A 127 -4.63 -0.45 -1.83
CA LEU A 127 -5.94 -0.50 -1.18
C LEU A 127 -6.03 -1.55 -0.05
N PRO A 128 -5.51 -2.78 -0.19
CA PRO A 128 -5.42 -3.73 0.92
C PRO A 128 -4.64 -3.18 2.11
N LEU A 129 -3.55 -2.44 1.86
CA LEU A 129 -2.74 -1.81 2.91
C LEU A 129 -3.50 -0.70 3.63
N LEU A 130 -4.26 0.10 2.87
CA LEU A 130 -5.13 1.13 3.43
C LEU A 130 -6.24 0.52 4.30
N ALA A 131 -6.84 -0.59 3.87
CA ALA A 131 -7.94 -1.26 4.58
C ALA A 131 -7.45 -2.03 5.83
N LYS A 132 -6.36 -2.79 5.69
CA LYS A 132 -5.92 -3.79 6.68
C LYS A 132 -4.70 -3.35 7.52
N GLY A 133 -3.92 -2.38 7.04
CA GLY A 133 -2.65 -1.96 7.64
C GLY A 133 -1.45 -2.79 7.19
N GLY A 134 -0.33 -2.73 7.93
CA GLY A 134 0.94 -3.37 7.56
C GLY A 134 1.05 -4.89 7.76
N GLY A 135 0.06 -5.49 8.43
CA GLY A 135 0.10 -6.91 8.82
C GLY A 135 1.02 -7.17 10.01
N THR A 136 1.16 -8.44 10.41
CA THR A 136 1.95 -8.82 11.61
C THR A 136 3.45 -8.61 11.45
N LEU A 137 3.99 -8.70 10.23
CA LEU A 137 5.39 -8.42 9.94
C LEU A 137 5.61 -6.94 9.58
N SER A 138 5.19 -6.02 10.46
CA SER A 138 5.34 -4.58 10.26
C SER A 138 5.79 -3.88 11.53
N LEU A 139 6.50 -2.76 11.40
CA LEU A 139 6.85 -1.93 12.56
C LEU A 139 5.60 -1.38 13.26
N ASP A 140 4.51 -1.12 12.52
CA ASP A 140 3.21 -0.76 13.10
C ASP A 140 2.74 -1.80 14.12
N HIS A 141 2.88 -3.10 13.79
CA HIS A 141 2.46 -4.17 14.70
C HIS A 141 3.39 -4.31 15.91
N LEU A 142 4.69 -4.07 15.73
CA LEU A 142 5.67 -4.11 16.82
C LEU A 142 5.47 -2.93 17.80
N LEU A 143 5.22 -1.73 17.27
CA LEU A 143 5.06 -0.50 18.06
C LEU A 143 3.65 -0.33 18.63
N TRP A 144 2.63 -0.79 17.91
CA TRP A 144 1.22 -0.76 18.32
C TRP A 144 0.57 -2.14 18.17
N PRO A 145 0.90 -3.11 19.05
CA PRO A 145 0.22 -4.40 19.06
C PRO A 145 -1.28 -4.19 19.26
N ARG A 146 -2.10 -4.91 18.49
CA ARG A 146 -3.56 -4.89 18.71
C ARG A 146 -3.84 -5.47 20.10
N VAL A 147 -4.43 -4.66 20.98
CA VAL A 147 -4.94 -5.14 22.27
C VAL A 147 -6.07 -6.12 21.97
N PRO A 148 -6.02 -7.37 22.44
CA PRO A 148 -7.12 -8.31 22.29
C PRO A 148 -8.38 -7.70 22.91
N VAL A 149 -9.46 -7.56 22.14
CA VAL A 149 -10.75 -7.20 22.72
C VAL A 149 -11.16 -8.32 23.66
N PRO A 150 -11.45 -8.05 24.94
CA PRO A 150 -11.94 -9.07 25.85
C PRO A 150 -13.24 -9.64 25.28
N THR A 151 -13.23 -10.90 24.88
CA THR A 151 -14.47 -11.58 24.53
C THR A 151 -15.29 -11.67 25.81
N SER A 152 -16.50 -11.10 25.79
CA SER A 152 -17.48 -11.26 26.86
C SER A 152 -17.66 -12.74 27.14
N LYS A 153 -16.98 -13.26 28.16
CA LYS A 153 -17.18 -14.63 28.64
C LYS A 153 -18.60 -14.70 29.16
N ASN A 154 -19.45 -15.38 28.40
CA ASN A 154 -20.66 -16.09 28.80
C ASN A 154 -21.20 -15.70 30.18
N THR A 155 -22.08 -14.70 30.24
CA THR A 155 -22.94 -14.50 31.41
C THR A 155 -23.96 -15.65 31.42
N ASN A 156 -23.53 -16.81 31.92
CA ASN A 156 -24.47 -17.77 32.49
C ASN A 156 -25.13 -17.04 33.67
N ILE A 157 -26.30 -16.45 33.45
CA ILE A 157 -27.18 -16.00 34.53
C ILE A 157 -27.83 -17.28 35.07
N PRO A 158 -27.46 -17.79 36.25
CA PRO A 158 -28.16 -18.89 36.87
C PRO A 158 -29.32 -18.29 37.66
N GLY A 159 -30.51 -18.22 37.06
CA GLY A 159 -31.67 -17.71 37.79
C GLY A 159 -32.86 -17.29 36.93
N SER A 160 -33.53 -18.25 36.28
CA SER A 160 -34.95 -18.09 35.93
C SER A 160 -35.70 -19.42 36.13
N ARG A 161 -35.67 -19.90 37.38
CA ARG A 161 -36.67 -20.83 37.91
C ARG A 161 -37.24 -20.19 39.17
N ALA A 162 -38.56 -20.25 39.30
CA ALA A 162 -39.47 -19.38 40.07
C ALA A 162 -39.85 -18.16 39.21
N GLU A 163 -41.09 -18.01 38.73
CA GLU A 163 -42.39 -18.41 39.27
C GLU A 163 -43.34 -18.93 38.19
#